data_AF-A0A9W7GCF3-F1
#
_entry.id   AF-A0A9W7GCF3-F1
#
_cell.length_a   1.000
_cell.length_b   1.000
_cell.length_c   1.000
_cell.angle_alpha   90.00
_cell.angle_beta   90.00
_cell.angle_gamma   90.00
#
_symmetry.space_group_name_H-M   'P 1'
#
loop_
_entity.id
_entity.type
_entity.pdbx_description
1 polymer ?
#
loop_
_entity_poly.entity_id
_entity_poly.type
_entity_poly.pdbx_seq_one_letter_code
_entity_poly.pdbx_strand_id
1 'polypeptide(L)'
;MHCVSFTKVLSSSPPPTLPRLTSALGESLMSEQEESRKKAVGAITESYKKAIEEGDLPEICRIVPLLGDLDLTEESVGSYCKYSTRPLFSTPFPHPPRSLSNLPSPTTNEARMAVIFNSAGTVIRHHLPMVSKALGAAKGDRGLIQLVHVNVEGRIMELIQNPDSTDVSDLQTVTSMLPTIEDEVMKGSTGEEGEVKLDLAELDKAYENVSLMIQYIDSYEGFIRHCVEEIGRAQAYREAEAGKEEGGEEGEVLPRVTQLGEVAMELSAVLGGGESALLLSTISWTLRGELSYAEYEGEGKAACSNLVEEMFYVTQRAALKAITSGHVTTICVILNQCANTLSMVIPKVKTKDIP
;
A
#
# COMPACT_ATOMS: atom_id res chain seq x y z
N MET A 1 81.68 -80.61 -7.93
CA MET A 1 80.37 -80.91 -8.56
C MET A 1 79.56 -79.63 -8.55
N HIS A 2 79.08 -79.19 -9.74
CA HIS A 2 77.92 -78.30 -10.03
C HIS A 2 77.71 -77.02 -9.20
N CYS A 3 77.25 -75.86 -9.69
CA CYS A 3 76.56 -75.41 -10.89
C CYS A 3 76.73 -73.86 -10.93
N VAL A 4 77.14 -73.25 -12.06
CA VAL A 4 76.34 -72.46 -13.03
C VAL A 4 75.37 -71.37 -12.46
N SER A 5 75.47 -70.19 -13.08
CA SER A 5 74.41 -69.20 -13.43
C SER A 5 74.12 -68.07 -12.45
N PHE A 6 73.67 -66.88 -12.86
CA PHE A 6 73.78 -66.04 -14.07
C PHE A 6 72.99 -64.75 -13.71
N THR A 7 73.35 -63.63 -14.34
CA THR A 7 72.47 -62.48 -14.70
C THR A 7 72.02 -61.37 -13.73
N LYS A 8 72.40 -60.16 -14.20
CA LYS A 8 71.58 -58.97 -14.55
C LYS A 8 71.12 -57.99 -13.47
N VAL A 9 71.86 -56.88 -13.49
CA VAL A 9 71.45 -55.47 -13.42
C VAL A 9 70.06 -55.21 -14.02
N LEU A 10 69.16 -54.60 -13.23
CA LEU A 10 68.04 -53.80 -13.69
C LEU A 10 68.08 -52.44 -12.96
N SER A 11 68.47 -51.40 -13.69
CA SER A 11 68.26 -50.00 -13.32
C SER A 11 66.86 -49.58 -13.71
N SER A 12 66.03 -49.21 -12.74
CA SER A 12 64.69 -48.64 -12.95
C SER A 12 64.82 -47.14 -13.27
N SER A 13 64.58 -46.74 -14.53
CA SER A 13 64.37 -45.35 -14.92
C SER A 13 62.99 -44.85 -14.45
N PRO A 14 62.83 -43.58 -14.04
CA PRO A 14 61.51 -43.00 -13.77
C PRO A 14 60.71 -42.88 -15.07
N PRO A 15 59.37 -43.06 -15.02
CA PRO A 15 58.53 -42.97 -16.21
C PRO A 15 58.49 -41.52 -16.75
N PRO A 16 58.34 -41.34 -18.07
CA PRO A 16 58.25 -40.02 -18.68
C PRO A 16 56.92 -39.36 -18.29
N THR A 17 57.03 -38.18 -17.67
CA THR A 17 55.91 -37.25 -17.48
C THR A 17 55.25 -36.93 -18.82
N LEU A 18 53.95 -37.21 -18.93
CA LEU A 18 53.05 -36.77 -20.01
C LEU A 18 52.10 -35.67 -19.45
N PRO A 19 52.45 -34.37 -19.48
CA PRO A 19 51.62 -33.32 -18.88
C PRO A 19 50.85 -32.45 -19.90
N ARG A 20 51.00 -32.65 -21.22
CA ARG A 20 50.53 -31.65 -22.21
C ARG A 20 49.34 -32.05 -23.09
N LEU A 21 49.08 -33.34 -23.31
CA LEU A 21 47.92 -33.78 -24.11
C LEU A 21 46.62 -33.83 -23.31
N THR A 22 46.71 -34.02 -22.00
CA THR A 22 45.55 -34.02 -21.10
C THR A 22 44.98 -32.62 -20.89
N SER A 23 45.79 -31.55 -20.96
CA SER A 23 45.28 -30.17 -20.80
C SER A 23 44.48 -29.71 -22.02
N ALA A 24 44.98 -29.95 -23.24
CA ALA A 24 44.28 -29.54 -24.47
C ALA A 24 42.95 -30.28 -24.68
N LEU A 25 42.89 -31.58 -24.34
CA LEU A 25 41.63 -32.34 -24.38
C LEU A 25 40.64 -31.86 -23.32
N GLY A 26 41.14 -31.49 -22.12
CA GLY A 26 40.33 -30.90 -21.06
C GLY A 26 39.77 -29.53 -21.44
N GLU A 27 40.58 -28.66 -22.04
CA GLU A 27 40.14 -27.33 -22.50
C GLU A 27 39.03 -27.43 -23.57
N SER A 28 39.15 -28.38 -24.51
CA SER A 28 38.13 -28.62 -25.54
C SER A 28 36.80 -29.10 -24.93
N LEU A 29 36.84 -30.06 -24.00
CA LEU A 29 35.64 -30.60 -23.35
C LEU A 29 34.94 -29.56 -22.47
N MET A 30 35.71 -28.73 -21.75
CA MET A 30 35.16 -27.64 -20.96
C MET A 30 34.50 -26.58 -21.85
N SER A 31 35.06 -26.29 -23.02
CA SER A 31 34.47 -25.37 -23.98
C SER A 31 33.14 -25.87 -24.55
N GLU A 32 33.04 -27.16 -24.91
CA GLU A 32 31.81 -27.76 -25.42
C GLU A 32 30.71 -27.84 -24.34
N GLN A 33 31.10 -28.14 -23.10
CA GLN A 33 30.19 -28.15 -21.96
C GLN A 33 29.64 -26.75 -21.66
N GLU A 34 30.49 -25.73 -21.71
CA GLU A 34 30.07 -24.34 -21.50
C GLU A 34 29.13 -23.85 -22.61
N GLU A 35 29.39 -24.20 -23.87
CA GLU A 35 28.49 -23.88 -24.98
C GLU A 35 27.14 -24.59 -24.84
N SER A 36 27.15 -25.84 -24.40
CA SER A 36 25.93 -26.62 -24.14
C SER A 36 25.13 -26.03 -22.97
N ARG A 37 25.80 -25.62 -21.89
CA ARG A 37 25.18 -24.91 -20.77
C ARG A 37 24.54 -23.61 -21.23
N LYS A 38 25.22 -22.80 -22.02
CA LYS A 38 24.68 -21.54 -22.57
C LYS A 38 23.43 -21.77 -23.42
N LYS A 39 23.42 -22.79 -24.27
CA LYS A 39 22.25 -23.16 -25.07
C LYS A 39 21.07 -23.59 -24.19
N ALA A 40 21.31 -24.41 -23.17
CA ALA A 40 20.29 -24.84 -22.23
C ALA A 40 19.69 -23.67 -21.43
N VAL A 41 20.55 -22.78 -20.91
CA VAL A 41 20.14 -21.55 -20.21
C VAL A 41 19.26 -20.67 -21.10
N GLY A 42 19.64 -20.49 -22.36
CA GLY A 42 18.86 -19.73 -23.34
C GLY A 42 17.47 -20.33 -23.55
N ALA A 43 17.40 -21.63 -23.82
CA ALA A 43 16.13 -22.33 -24.07
C ALA A 43 15.20 -22.33 -22.85
N ILE A 44 15.74 -22.55 -21.64
CA ILE A 44 14.96 -22.56 -20.40
C ILE A 44 14.43 -21.15 -20.09
N THR A 45 15.27 -20.13 -20.23
CA THR A 45 14.87 -18.72 -20.00
C THR A 45 13.79 -18.27 -20.99
N GLU A 46 13.91 -18.65 -22.27
CA GLU A 46 12.91 -18.34 -23.30
C GLU A 46 11.58 -19.06 -23.02
N SER A 47 11.63 -20.35 -22.67
CA SER A 47 10.45 -21.13 -22.28
C SER A 47 9.77 -20.53 -21.05
N TYR A 48 10.54 -20.08 -20.07
CA TYR A 48 10.03 -19.43 -18.85
C TYR A 48 9.33 -18.10 -19.17
N LYS A 49 9.96 -17.25 -19.98
CA LYS A 49 9.36 -15.97 -20.41
C LYS A 49 8.07 -16.19 -21.18
N LYS A 50 8.05 -17.16 -22.09
CA LYS A 50 6.84 -17.53 -22.83
C LYS A 50 5.73 -18.03 -21.89
N ALA A 51 6.04 -18.92 -20.96
CA ALA A 51 5.08 -19.42 -19.98
C ALA A 51 4.53 -18.29 -19.09
N ILE A 52 5.37 -17.33 -18.72
CA ILE A 52 4.96 -16.10 -18.05
C ILE A 52 3.98 -15.32 -18.91
N GLU A 53 4.33 -15.01 -20.16
CA GLU A 53 3.49 -14.22 -21.06
C GLU A 53 2.11 -14.85 -21.29
N GLU A 54 2.07 -16.18 -21.44
CA GLU A 54 0.85 -16.98 -21.63
C GLU A 54 0.07 -17.21 -20.33
N GLY A 55 0.67 -16.93 -19.16
CA GLY A 55 0.07 -17.24 -17.86
C GLY A 55 -0.02 -18.74 -17.56
N ASP A 56 0.86 -19.56 -18.14
CA ASP A 56 0.88 -21.02 -17.98
C ASP A 56 1.50 -21.42 -16.63
N LEU A 57 0.65 -21.47 -15.60
CA LEU A 57 1.03 -21.81 -14.23
C LEU A 57 1.73 -23.16 -14.08
N PRO A 58 1.18 -24.27 -14.64
CA PRO A 58 1.84 -25.56 -14.61
C PRO A 58 3.26 -25.53 -15.17
N GLU A 59 3.45 -24.85 -16.31
CA GLU A 59 4.75 -24.77 -16.96
C GLU A 59 5.75 -23.92 -16.17
N ILE A 60 5.30 -22.80 -15.59
CA ILE A 60 6.12 -22.00 -14.66
C ILE A 60 6.58 -22.86 -13.49
N CYS A 61 5.67 -23.60 -12.84
CA CYS A 61 6.02 -24.47 -11.71
C CYS A 61 7.00 -25.59 -12.10
N ARG A 62 6.93 -26.07 -13.36
CA ARG A 62 7.85 -27.08 -13.90
C ARG A 62 9.24 -26.52 -14.18
N ILE A 63 9.34 -25.29 -14.65
CA ILE A 63 10.61 -24.66 -15.05
C ILE A 63 11.37 -24.09 -13.85
N VAL A 64 10.69 -23.55 -12.84
CA VAL A 64 11.34 -22.84 -11.73
C VAL A 64 12.43 -23.65 -10.99
N PRO A 65 12.25 -24.96 -10.69
CA PRO A 65 13.33 -25.75 -10.09
C PRO A 65 14.61 -25.75 -10.95
N LEU A 66 14.48 -25.80 -12.28
CA LEU A 66 15.61 -25.78 -13.20
C LEU A 66 16.32 -24.42 -13.20
N LEU A 67 15.61 -23.32 -12.92
CA LEU A 67 16.21 -21.99 -12.77
C LEU A 67 17.03 -21.89 -11.48
N GLY A 68 16.66 -22.66 -10.45
CA GLY A 68 17.47 -22.85 -9.24
C GLY A 68 18.81 -23.51 -9.55
N ASP A 69 18.79 -24.62 -10.28
CA ASP A 69 20.00 -25.37 -10.66
C ASP A 69 20.96 -24.57 -11.57
N LEU A 70 20.46 -23.51 -12.20
CA LEU A 70 21.22 -22.67 -13.13
C LEU A 70 21.65 -21.32 -12.53
N ASP A 71 21.38 -21.07 -11.24
CA ASP A 71 21.63 -19.79 -10.56
C ASP A 71 20.90 -18.59 -11.18
N LEU A 72 19.73 -18.82 -11.79
CA LEU A 72 18.91 -17.80 -12.47
C LEU A 72 17.71 -17.32 -11.65
N THR A 73 17.65 -17.70 -10.37
CA THR A 73 16.41 -17.54 -9.60
C THR A 73 16.06 -16.08 -9.35
N GLU A 74 17.02 -15.22 -9.04
CA GLU A 74 16.77 -13.78 -8.84
C GLU A 74 16.24 -13.08 -10.10
N GLU A 75 16.85 -13.34 -11.27
CA GLU A 75 16.40 -12.79 -12.55
C GLU A 75 14.99 -13.26 -12.90
N SER A 76 14.70 -14.53 -12.60
CA SER A 76 13.39 -15.15 -12.86
C SER A 76 12.27 -14.58 -11.98
N VAL A 77 12.56 -14.32 -10.70
CA VAL A 77 11.66 -13.67 -9.76
C VAL A 77 11.37 -12.25 -10.24
N GLY A 78 12.41 -11.49 -10.59
CA GLY A 78 12.25 -10.13 -11.10
C GLY A 78 11.40 -10.05 -12.36
N SER A 79 11.59 -11.00 -13.30
CA SER A 79 10.81 -11.09 -14.54
C SER A 79 9.34 -11.43 -14.27
N TYR A 80 9.08 -12.38 -13.38
CA TYR A 80 7.71 -12.74 -12.98
C TYR A 80 7.00 -11.60 -12.27
N CYS A 81 7.66 -10.97 -11.30
CA CYS A 81 7.08 -9.87 -10.53
C CYS A 81 6.72 -8.69 -11.46
N LYS A 82 7.58 -8.34 -12.42
CA LYS A 82 7.28 -7.32 -13.43
C LYS A 82 6.08 -7.69 -14.31
N TYR A 83 5.96 -8.96 -14.71
CA TYR A 83 4.82 -9.42 -15.47
C TYR A 83 3.51 -9.35 -14.66
N SER A 84 3.49 -9.92 -13.46
CA SER A 84 2.30 -9.98 -12.60
C SER A 84 1.79 -8.59 -12.18
N THR A 85 2.68 -7.59 -12.12
CA THR A 85 2.34 -6.20 -11.81
C THR A 85 1.99 -5.38 -13.05
N ARG A 86 2.22 -5.89 -14.27
CA ARG A 86 1.88 -5.22 -15.54
C ARG A 86 0.44 -4.69 -15.60
N PRO A 87 -0.59 -5.40 -15.10
CA PRO A 87 -1.95 -4.87 -15.07
C PRO A 87 -2.07 -3.57 -14.27
N LEU A 88 -1.33 -3.41 -13.18
CA LEU A 88 -1.30 -2.17 -12.37
C LEU A 88 -0.71 -0.98 -13.14
N PHE A 89 0.11 -1.25 -14.16
CA PHE A 89 0.75 -0.22 -14.97
C PHE A 89 0.01 0.10 -16.28
N SER A 90 -0.69 -0.88 -16.84
CA SER A 90 -1.16 -0.82 -18.23
C SER A 90 -2.52 -0.18 -18.40
N THR A 91 -3.32 -0.08 -17.33
CA THR A 91 -4.55 0.71 -17.35
C THR A 91 -4.22 2.14 -16.96
N PRO A 92 -4.14 3.11 -17.91
CA PRO A 92 -4.42 4.50 -17.53
C PRO A 92 -5.73 4.50 -16.75
N PHE A 93 -5.85 5.32 -15.70
CA PHE A 93 -7.08 5.42 -14.91
C PHE A 93 -8.26 5.38 -15.89
N PRO A 94 -9.09 4.32 -15.85
CA PRO A 94 -10.04 4.10 -16.91
C PRO A 94 -10.90 5.35 -16.97
N HIS A 95 -10.77 6.11 -18.06
CA HIS A 95 -11.83 7.03 -18.42
C HIS A 95 -13.08 6.15 -18.46
N PRO A 96 -14.12 6.48 -17.68
CA PRO A 96 -15.27 5.61 -17.54
C PRO A 96 -15.76 5.26 -18.94
N PRO A 97 -16.02 3.98 -19.23
CA PRO A 97 -16.48 3.59 -20.55
C PRO A 97 -17.71 4.44 -20.89
N ARG A 98 -17.71 5.08 -22.07
CA ARG A 98 -18.78 5.98 -22.52
C ARG A 98 -20.19 5.37 -22.46
N SER A 99 -20.30 4.04 -22.35
CA SER A 99 -21.57 3.30 -22.22
C SER A 99 -22.09 3.15 -20.77
N LEU A 100 -21.33 3.59 -19.76
CA LEU A 100 -21.77 3.70 -18.36
C LEU A 100 -21.91 5.18 -17.95
N SER A 101 -22.45 6.02 -18.83
CA SER A 101 -22.65 7.46 -18.62
C SER A 101 -23.51 7.85 -17.40
N ASN A 102 -24.09 6.86 -16.72
CA ASN A 102 -24.94 7.05 -15.54
C ASN A 102 -24.29 6.59 -14.23
N LEU A 103 -23.12 5.95 -14.28
CA LEU A 103 -22.31 5.75 -13.08
C LEU A 103 -21.38 6.95 -12.96
N PRO A 104 -21.27 7.58 -11.77
CA PRO A 104 -20.30 8.64 -11.57
C PRO A 104 -18.94 8.07 -11.95
N SER A 105 -18.32 8.72 -12.92
CA SER A 105 -16.90 8.56 -13.19
C SER A 105 -16.13 8.56 -11.87
N PRO A 106 -15.06 7.77 -11.68
CA PRO A 106 -14.12 7.99 -10.58
C PRO A 106 -13.36 9.29 -10.86
N THR A 107 -14.08 10.42 -10.89
CA THR A 107 -13.50 11.75 -10.97
C THR A 107 -12.71 11.97 -9.71
N THR A 108 -13.33 11.68 -8.57
CA THR A 108 -12.78 11.93 -7.26
C THR A 108 -11.59 11.03 -6.91
N ASN A 109 -10.70 11.58 -6.08
CA ASN A 109 -9.43 10.95 -5.72
C ASN A 109 -9.62 9.65 -4.94
N GLU A 110 -10.58 9.60 -4.01
CA GLU A 110 -10.90 8.40 -3.24
C GLU A 110 -11.37 7.24 -4.13
N ALA A 111 -12.16 7.52 -5.17
CA ALA A 111 -12.61 6.50 -6.11
C ALA A 111 -11.43 5.93 -6.92
N ARG A 112 -10.48 6.79 -7.31
CA ARG A 112 -9.25 6.39 -7.99
C ARG A 112 -8.33 5.56 -7.08
N MET A 113 -8.18 5.96 -5.81
CA MET A 113 -7.44 5.19 -4.81
C MET A 113 -8.06 3.80 -4.62
N ALA A 114 -9.38 3.72 -4.50
CA ALA A 114 -10.10 2.45 -4.37
C ALA A 114 -9.80 1.51 -5.56
N VAL A 115 -9.75 2.03 -6.79
CA VAL A 115 -9.39 1.25 -7.98
C VAL A 115 -7.95 0.72 -7.90
N ILE A 116 -6.99 1.55 -7.48
CA ILE A 116 -5.57 1.13 -7.32
C ILE A 116 -5.48 0.01 -6.28
N PHE A 117 -6.04 0.21 -5.08
CA PHE A 117 -5.94 -0.75 -3.99
C PHE A 117 -6.66 -2.06 -4.30
N ASN A 118 -7.84 -2.01 -4.93
CA ASN A 118 -8.56 -3.22 -5.36
C ASN A 118 -7.79 -3.98 -6.44
N SER A 119 -7.13 -3.28 -7.35
CA SER A 119 -6.29 -3.91 -8.38
C SER A 119 -5.07 -4.58 -7.75
N ALA A 120 -4.41 -3.91 -6.81
CA ALA A 120 -3.29 -4.48 -6.05
C ALA A 120 -3.72 -5.71 -5.25
N GLY A 121 -4.85 -5.63 -4.55
CA GLY A 121 -5.43 -6.77 -3.84
C GLY A 121 -5.77 -7.94 -4.75
N THR A 122 -6.24 -7.67 -5.98
CA THR A 122 -6.51 -8.72 -6.98
C THR A 122 -5.22 -9.39 -7.45
N VAL A 123 -4.19 -8.61 -7.77
CA VAL A 123 -2.87 -9.13 -8.14
C VAL A 123 -2.30 -10.00 -7.03
N ILE A 124 -2.31 -9.51 -5.79
CA ILE A 124 -1.77 -10.27 -4.64
C ILE A 124 -2.55 -11.56 -4.42
N ARG A 125 -3.88 -11.52 -4.37
CA ARG A 125 -4.70 -12.74 -4.14
C ARG A 125 -4.50 -13.77 -5.24
N HIS A 126 -4.31 -13.35 -6.49
CA HIS A 126 -4.15 -14.26 -7.62
C HIS A 126 -2.73 -14.84 -7.71
N HIS A 127 -1.71 -13.99 -7.56
CA HIS A 127 -0.32 -14.37 -7.82
C HIS A 127 0.42 -14.86 -6.57
N LEU A 128 0.08 -14.39 -5.37
CA LEU A 128 0.83 -14.73 -4.15
C LEU A 128 0.86 -16.23 -3.85
N PRO A 129 -0.25 -17.00 -3.93
CA PRO A 129 -0.21 -18.44 -3.70
C PRO A 129 0.72 -19.16 -4.67
N MET A 130 0.73 -18.73 -5.93
CA MET A 130 1.60 -19.30 -6.96
C MET A 130 3.06 -18.97 -6.68
N VAL A 131 3.38 -17.70 -6.45
CA VAL A 131 4.74 -17.25 -6.19
C VAL A 131 5.28 -17.88 -4.91
N SER A 132 4.48 -17.97 -3.84
CA SER A 132 4.89 -18.64 -2.61
C SER A 132 5.19 -20.12 -2.83
N LYS A 133 4.46 -20.80 -3.72
CA LYS A 133 4.67 -22.22 -3.99
C LYS A 133 5.86 -22.48 -4.91
N ALA A 134 5.94 -21.77 -6.03
CA ALA A 134 6.95 -22.00 -7.05
C ALA A 134 8.28 -21.29 -6.71
N LEU A 135 8.20 -20.02 -6.30
CA LEU A 135 9.35 -19.12 -6.13
C LEU A 135 9.65 -18.80 -4.66
N GLY A 136 8.96 -19.44 -3.70
CA GLY A 136 9.10 -19.16 -2.27
C GLY A 136 10.51 -19.41 -1.71
N ALA A 137 11.24 -20.38 -2.28
CA ALA A 137 12.64 -20.66 -1.91
C ALA A 137 13.58 -19.49 -2.23
N ALA A 138 13.27 -18.72 -3.27
CA ALA A 138 14.01 -17.53 -3.68
C ALA A 138 13.38 -16.23 -3.19
N LYS A 139 12.55 -16.30 -2.13
CA LYS A 139 11.85 -15.15 -1.55
C LYS A 139 11.01 -14.38 -2.57
N GLY A 140 10.51 -15.07 -3.61
CA GLY A 140 9.69 -14.43 -4.64
C GLY A 140 8.40 -13.83 -4.09
N ASP A 141 7.84 -14.44 -3.04
CA ASP A 141 6.64 -13.97 -2.34
C ASP A 141 6.86 -12.58 -1.73
N ARG A 142 8.00 -12.38 -1.04
CA ARG A 142 8.43 -11.07 -0.55
C ARG A 142 8.62 -10.07 -1.68
N GLY A 143 9.33 -10.48 -2.75
CA GLY A 143 9.59 -9.63 -3.91
C GLY A 143 8.31 -9.16 -4.59
N LEU A 144 7.29 -10.02 -4.69
CA LEU A 144 5.98 -9.67 -5.24
C LEU A 144 5.28 -8.60 -4.38
N ILE A 145 5.19 -8.81 -3.06
CA ILE A 145 4.54 -7.86 -2.16
C ILE A 145 5.25 -6.51 -2.18
N GLN A 146 6.59 -6.51 -2.08
CA GLN A 146 7.40 -5.30 -2.15
C GLN A 146 7.15 -4.54 -3.45
N LEU A 147 7.19 -5.22 -4.59
CA LEU A 147 6.99 -4.58 -5.88
C LEU A 147 5.56 -4.02 -6.00
N VAL A 148 4.54 -4.80 -5.63
CA VAL A 148 3.15 -4.32 -5.65
C VAL A 148 3.01 -3.09 -4.74
N HIS A 149 3.57 -3.12 -3.54
CA HIS A 149 3.49 -2.03 -2.59
C HIS A 149 4.14 -0.75 -3.12
N VAL A 150 5.42 -0.82 -3.53
CA VAL A 150 6.14 0.33 -4.11
C VAL A 150 5.38 0.95 -5.29
N ASN A 151 4.75 0.11 -6.12
CA ASN A 151 3.95 0.61 -7.24
C ASN A 151 2.67 1.31 -6.78
N VAL A 152 2.00 0.75 -5.77
CA VAL A 152 0.81 1.39 -5.19
C VAL A 152 1.20 2.72 -4.55
N GLU A 153 2.27 2.78 -3.76
CA GLU A 153 2.77 4.03 -3.18
C GLU A 153 3.04 5.06 -4.27
N GLY A 154 3.83 4.72 -5.29
CA GLY A 154 4.13 5.64 -6.39
C GLY A 154 2.89 6.20 -7.08
N ARG A 155 1.88 5.35 -7.34
CA ARG A 155 0.61 5.78 -7.97
C ARG A 155 -0.24 6.67 -7.06
N ILE A 156 -0.28 6.38 -5.77
CA ILE A 156 -1.02 7.18 -4.80
C ILE A 156 -0.33 8.53 -4.60
N MET A 157 0.99 8.55 -4.53
CA MET A 157 1.77 9.79 -4.45
C MET A 157 1.58 10.64 -5.72
N GLU A 158 1.60 10.03 -6.92
CA GLU A 158 1.26 10.72 -8.17
C GLU A 158 -0.13 11.36 -8.13
N LEU A 159 -1.11 10.68 -7.54
CA LEU A 159 -2.49 11.14 -7.44
C LEU A 159 -2.62 12.31 -6.45
N ILE A 160 -1.94 12.26 -5.31
CA ILE A 160 -1.96 13.31 -4.29
C ILE A 160 -1.14 14.54 -4.73
N GLN A 161 0.01 14.32 -5.37
CA GLN A 161 0.96 15.39 -5.70
C GLN A 161 0.69 16.09 -7.04
N ASN A 162 -0.16 15.57 -7.94
CA ASN A 162 -0.44 16.22 -9.23
C ASN A 162 -1.62 17.22 -9.11
N PRO A 163 -1.36 18.54 -8.93
CA PRO A 163 -2.39 19.55 -8.79
C PRO A 163 -3.24 19.76 -10.05
N ASP A 164 -2.77 19.30 -11.20
CA ASP A 164 -3.45 19.44 -12.50
C ASP A 164 -4.62 18.46 -12.68
N SER A 165 -4.74 17.46 -11.81
CA SER A 165 -5.97 16.67 -11.78
C SER A 165 -7.06 17.49 -11.11
N THR A 166 -8.19 17.68 -11.79
CA THR A 166 -9.32 18.56 -11.43
C THR A 166 -9.94 18.25 -10.05
N ASP A 167 -9.42 17.25 -9.35
CA ASP A 167 -9.93 16.59 -8.15
C ASP A 167 -8.96 16.68 -6.95
N VAL A 168 -7.74 17.26 -7.09
CA VAL A 168 -6.91 17.69 -5.93
C VAL A 168 -7.52 18.92 -5.23
N SER A 169 -8.60 19.45 -5.82
CA SER A 169 -9.46 20.48 -5.24
C SER A 169 -9.78 20.16 -3.80
N ASP A 170 -10.26 18.97 -3.43
CA ASP A 170 -10.82 18.77 -2.08
C ASP A 170 -9.76 18.88 -0.96
N LEU A 171 -8.58 18.31 -1.15
CA LEU A 171 -7.51 18.41 -0.16
C LEU A 171 -6.96 19.84 -0.07
N GLN A 172 -6.80 20.50 -1.21
CA GLN A 172 -6.39 21.90 -1.27
C GLN A 172 -7.47 22.83 -0.71
N THR A 173 -8.75 22.52 -0.93
CA THR A 173 -9.92 23.22 -0.40
C THR A 173 -9.89 23.12 1.11
N VAL A 174 -9.79 21.91 1.69
CA VAL A 174 -9.69 21.75 3.14
C VAL A 174 -8.47 22.49 3.69
N THR A 175 -7.29 22.32 3.09
CA THR A 175 -6.05 22.94 3.57
C THR A 175 -6.06 24.46 3.45
N SER A 176 -6.67 25.02 2.39
CA SER A 176 -6.76 26.47 2.18
C SER A 176 -7.90 27.12 2.98
N MET A 177 -8.96 26.38 3.28
CA MET A 177 -10.06 26.86 4.11
C MET A 177 -9.73 26.79 5.61
N LEU A 178 -8.84 25.88 6.03
CA LEU A 178 -8.48 25.69 7.45
C LEU A 178 -8.09 27.00 8.16
N PRO A 179 -7.15 27.82 7.63
CA PRO A 179 -6.79 29.09 8.26
C PRO A 179 -7.95 30.07 8.34
N THR A 180 -8.86 30.03 7.36
CA THR A 180 -10.06 30.90 7.36
C THR A 180 -11.03 30.46 8.45
N ILE A 181 -11.24 29.16 8.62
CA ILE A 181 -12.08 28.60 9.68
C ILE A 181 -11.47 28.95 11.05
N GLU A 182 -10.16 28.77 11.22
CA GLU A 182 -9.44 29.10 12.44
C GLU A 182 -9.53 30.60 12.78
N ASP A 183 -9.36 31.48 11.80
CA ASP A 183 -9.51 32.93 11.97
C ASP A 183 -10.95 33.30 12.40
N GLU A 184 -11.96 32.65 11.83
CA GLU A 184 -13.37 32.83 12.23
C GLU A 184 -13.66 32.29 13.64
N VAL A 185 -13.07 31.16 14.05
CA VAL A 185 -13.12 30.70 15.46
C VAL A 185 -12.57 31.80 16.38
N MET A 186 -11.43 32.39 16.00
CA MET A 186 -10.76 33.42 16.79
C MET A 186 -11.58 34.72 16.85
N LYS A 187 -12.11 35.21 15.73
CA LYS A 187 -13.00 36.38 15.69
C LYS A 187 -14.29 36.17 16.47
N GLY A 188 -14.85 34.97 16.38
CA GLY A 188 -16.03 34.60 17.15
C GLY A 188 -15.80 34.66 18.67
N SER A 189 -14.56 34.44 19.11
CA SER A 189 -14.16 34.58 20.51
C SER A 189 -13.94 36.04 20.95
N THR A 190 -13.58 36.93 20.01
CA THR A 190 -13.33 38.36 20.27
C THR A 190 -14.58 39.24 20.08
N GLY A 191 -15.63 38.70 19.45
CA GLY A 191 -16.89 39.42 19.19
C GLY A 191 -16.84 40.35 17.99
N GLU A 192 -15.91 40.13 17.06
CA GLU A 192 -15.83 40.88 15.81
C GLU A 192 -16.80 40.29 14.76
N GLU A 193 -17.64 41.14 14.16
CA GLU A 193 -18.57 40.74 13.08
C GLU A 193 -17.77 40.52 11.78
N GLY A 194 -17.54 39.26 11.43
CA GLY A 194 -16.98 38.84 10.14
C GLY A 194 -18.06 38.22 9.24
N GLU A 195 -18.28 38.77 8.05
CA GLU A 195 -19.14 38.16 7.03
C GLU A 195 -18.30 37.21 6.16
N VAL A 196 -17.86 36.08 6.72
CA VAL A 196 -17.24 35.03 5.91
C VAL A 196 -18.33 34.07 5.44
N LYS A 197 -18.62 34.13 4.13
CA LYS A 197 -19.51 33.17 3.47
C LYS A 197 -18.75 31.88 3.19
N LEU A 198 -18.57 31.06 4.23
CA LEU A 198 -18.07 29.70 4.11
C LEU A 198 -19.16 28.81 3.49
N ASP A 199 -18.88 28.18 2.35
CA ASP A 199 -19.74 27.12 1.83
C ASP A 199 -19.51 25.83 2.64
N LEU A 200 -20.31 25.69 3.70
CA LEU A 200 -20.24 24.54 4.60
C LEU A 200 -20.50 23.20 3.87
N ALA A 201 -21.25 23.21 2.76
CA ALA A 201 -21.61 21.99 2.06
C ALA A 201 -20.42 21.49 1.22
N GLU A 202 -19.70 22.42 0.59
CA GLU A 202 -18.45 22.12 -0.12
C GLU A 202 -17.37 21.61 0.85
N LEU A 203 -17.24 22.28 2.01
CA LEU A 203 -16.29 21.88 3.04
C LEU A 203 -16.63 20.49 3.63
N ASP A 204 -17.90 20.23 3.91
CA ASP A 204 -18.34 18.93 4.44
C ASP A 204 -18.02 17.80 3.48
N LYS A 205 -18.33 18.00 2.19
CA LYS A 205 -18.01 17.04 1.13
C LYS A 205 -16.50 16.80 1.02
N ALA A 206 -15.70 17.85 1.14
CA ALA A 206 -14.25 17.73 1.10
C ALA A 206 -13.70 16.91 2.29
N TYR A 207 -14.23 17.12 3.51
CA TYR A 207 -13.88 16.28 4.67
C TYR A 207 -14.32 14.82 4.53
N GLU A 208 -15.49 14.56 3.95
CA GLU A 208 -15.93 13.19 3.64
C GLU A 208 -14.96 12.49 2.68
N ASN A 209 -14.52 13.19 1.63
CA ASN A 209 -13.55 12.65 0.68
C ASN A 209 -12.20 12.36 1.35
N VAL A 210 -11.69 13.26 2.20
CA VAL A 210 -10.47 13.03 2.98
C VAL A 210 -10.63 11.84 3.93
N SER A 211 -11.77 11.72 4.62
CA SER A 211 -12.08 10.58 5.47
C SER A 211 -12.05 9.26 4.69
N LEU A 212 -12.64 9.22 3.49
CA LEU A 212 -12.63 8.04 2.63
C LEU A 212 -11.22 7.68 2.15
N MET A 213 -10.40 8.67 1.80
CA MET A 213 -8.99 8.45 1.43
C MET A 213 -8.21 7.78 2.56
N ILE A 214 -8.36 8.27 3.80
CA ILE A 214 -7.74 7.67 4.99
C ILE A 214 -8.20 6.22 5.16
N GLN A 215 -9.51 5.97 5.08
CA GLN A 215 -10.08 4.64 5.22
C GLN A 215 -9.52 3.66 4.19
N TYR A 216 -9.36 4.09 2.93
CA TYR A 216 -8.79 3.27 1.88
C TYR A 216 -7.32 2.96 2.10
N ILE A 217 -6.53 3.94 2.56
CA ILE A 217 -5.11 3.74 2.89
C ILE A 217 -4.96 2.74 4.03
N ASP A 218 -5.68 2.94 5.14
CA ASP A 218 -5.61 2.07 6.33
C ASP A 218 -6.05 0.63 5.99
N SER A 219 -7.11 0.48 5.19
CA SER A 219 -7.59 -0.83 4.73
C SER A 219 -6.55 -1.56 3.89
N TYR A 220 -5.90 -0.84 2.96
CA TYR A 220 -4.83 -1.40 2.13
C TYR A 220 -3.59 -1.77 2.97
N GLU A 221 -3.14 -0.88 3.85
CA GLU A 221 -2.04 -1.14 4.78
C GLU A 221 -2.29 -2.37 5.65
N GLY A 222 -3.49 -2.48 6.23
CA GLY A 222 -3.89 -3.63 7.02
C GLY A 222 -3.87 -4.93 6.22
N PHE A 223 -4.37 -4.89 4.98
CA PHE A 223 -4.32 -6.03 4.06
C PHE A 223 -2.88 -6.45 3.73
N ILE A 224 -2.01 -5.49 3.41
CA ILE A 224 -0.62 -5.77 3.07
C ILE A 224 0.15 -6.31 4.27
N ARG A 225 -0.02 -5.74 5.45
CA ARG A 225 0.59 -6.22 6.70
C ARG A 225 0.19 -7.66 6.99
N HIS A 226 -1.10 -7.98 6.83
CA HIS A 226 -1.58 -9.35 6.95
C HIS A 226 -0.91 -10.29 5.93
N CYS A 227 -0.76 -9.89 4.67
CA CYS A 227 -0.05 -10.69 3.67
C CYS A 227 1.42 -10.92 4.04
N VAL A 228 2.11 -9.90 4.57
CA VAL A 228 3.49 -10.02 5.04
C VAL A 228 3.60 -11.01 6.19
N GLU A 229 2.69 -10.96 7.16
CA GLU A 229 2.65 -11.90 8.29
C GLU A 229 2.41 -13.35 7.84
N GLU A 230 1.50 -13.57 6.88
CA GLU A 230 1.25 -14.90 6.29
C GLU A 230 2.50 -15.43 5.55
N ILE A 231 3.20 -14.56 4.80
CA ILE A 231 4.47 -14.93 4.14
C ILE A 231 5.53 -15.29 5.17
N GLY A 232 5.68 -14.50 6.24
CA GLY A 232 6.61 -14.78 7.33
C GLY A 232 6.34 -16.15 7.96
N ARG A 233 5.07 -16.45 8.28
CA ARG A 233 4.67 -17.77 8.80
C ARG A 233 4.97 -18.90 7.81
N ALA A 234 4.67 -18.71 6.53
CA ALA A 234 4.93 -19.72 5.50
C ALA A 234 6.44 -19.97 5.31
N GLN A 235 7.28 -18.95 5.48
CA GLN A 235 8.73 -19.08 5.41
C GLN A 235 9.30 -19.81 6.62
N ALA A 236 8.89 -19.42 7.84
CA ALA A 236 9.28 -20.11 9.06
C ALA A 236 8.95 -21.60 9.00
N TYR A 237 7.77 -21.95 8.46
CA TYR A 237 7.38 -23.35 8.24
C TYR A 237 8.33 -24.08 7.27
N ARG A 238 8.71 -23.45 6.14
CA ARG A 238 9.65 -24.04 5.17
C ARG A 238 11.06 -24.20 5.73
N GLU A 239 11.53 -23.25 6.54
CA GLU A 239 12.85 -23.32 7.18
C GLU A 239 12.91 -24.43 8.23
N ALA A 240 11.83 -24.60 9.01
CA ALA A 240 11.67 -25.71 9.94
C ALA A 240 11.66 -27.07 9.23
N GLU A 241 10.95 -27.21 8.11
CA GLU A 241 10.98 -28.44 7.29
C GLU A 241 12.36 -28.71 6.68
N ALA A 242 13.11 -27.67 6.34
CA ALA A 242 14.46 -27.79 5.81
C ALA A 242 15.53 -28.08 6.89
N GLY A 243 15.16 -28.09 8.18
CA GLY A 243 16.08 -28.32 9.29
C GLY A 243 17.12 -27.20 9.46
N LYS A 244 16.82 -25.98 9.01
CA LYS A 244 17.68 -24.82 9.24
C LYS A 244 17.36 -24.22 10.62
N GLU A 245 18.36 -24.12 11.50
CA GLU A 245 18.21 -23.42 12.79
C GLU A 245 17.91 -21.93 12.56
N GLU A 246 17.09 -21.33 13.43
CA GLU A 246 16.45 -20.00 13.37
C GLU A 246 17.41 -18.79 13.40
N GLY A 247 18.57 -18.86 12.73
CA GLY A 247 19.60 -17.82 12.72
C GLY A 247 19.57 -16.86 11.54
N GLY A 248 18.59 -16.98 10.62
CA GLY A 248 18.48 -16.08 9.47
C GLY A 248 17.95 -14.72 9.89
N GLU A 249 18.70 -13.64 9.64
CA GLU A 249 18.16 -12.28 9.74
C GLU A 249 16.89 -12.19 8.87
N GLU A 250 15.74 -12.09 9.54
CA GLU A 250 14.47 -11.78 8.90
C GLU A 250 14.55 -10.36 8.35
N GLY A 251 15.08 -10.23 7.12
CA GLY A 251 15.02 -8.97 6.40
C GLY A 251 13.56 -8.52 6.33
N GLU A 252 13.29 -7.29 6.79
CA GLU A 252 11.95 -6.73 6.83
C GLU A 252 11.35 -6.73 5.41
N VAL A 253 10.17 -7.33 5.24
CA VAL A 253 9.51 -7.39 3.92
C VAL A 253 9.05 -5.99 3.51
N LEU A 254 8.56 -5.21 4.46
CA LEU A 254 8.18 -3.81 4.26
C LEU A 254 8.75 -3.00 5.42
N PRO A 255 9.11 -1.72 5.20
CA PRO A 255 9.52 -0.88 6.32
C PRO A 255 8.37 -0.74 7.33
N ARG A 256 8.71 -0.60 8.63
CA ARG A 256 7.73 -0.36 9.70
C ARG A 256 6.80 0.83 9.43
N VAL A 257 7.33 1.84 8.75
CA VAL A 257 6.60 3.04 8.34
C VAL A 257 6.71 3.12 6.82
N THR A 258 5.57 3.08 6.15
CA THR A 258 5.45 3.24 4.70
C THR A 258 5.16 4.70 4.38
N GLN A 259 5.34 5.12 3.14
CA GLN A 259 4.95 6.47 2.71
C GLN A 259 3.44 6.65 2.77
N LEU A 260 2.67 5.58 2.54
CA LEU A 260 1.22 5.61 2.69
C LEU A 260 0.80 5.84 4.14
N GLY A 261 1.49 5.24 5.11
CA GLY A 261 1.26 5.48 6.53
C GLY A 261 1.51 6.95 6.90
N GLU A 262 2.57 7.56 6.37
CA GLU A 262 2.86 9.00 6.57
C GLU A 262 1.75 9.87 5.96
N VAL A 263 1.31 9.56 4.74
CA VAL A 263 0.18 10.25 4.10
C VAL A 263 -1.11 10.12 4.92
N ALA A 264 -1.45 8.92 5.40
CA ALA A 264 -2.63 8.72 6.24
C ALA A 264 -2.56 9.56 7.52
N MET A 265 -1.38 9.67 8.14
CA MET A 265 -1.16 10.52 9.29
C MET A 265 -1.35 12.01 8.97
N GLU A 266 -0.82 12.48 7.83
CA GLU A 266 -0.99 13.88 7.40
C GLU A 266 -2.46 14.20 7.12
N LEU A 267 -3.16 13.33 6.37
CA LEU A 267 -4.59 13.47 6.09
C LEU A 267 -5.41 13.43 7.39
N SER A 268 -5.05 12.56 8.32
CA SER A 268 -5.67 12.48 9.65
C SER A 268 -5.49 13.77 10.45
N ALA A 269 -4.31 14.40 10.40
CA ALA A 269 -4.06 15.66 11.06
C ALA A 269 -4.90 16.80 10.46
N VAL A 270 -5.00 16.84 9.12
CA VAL A 270 -5.86 17.81 8.41
C VAL A 270 -7.33 17.62 8.76
N LEU A 271 -7.84 16.39 8.70
CA LEU A 271 -9.23 16.07 9.06
C LEU A 271 -9.52 16.38 10.53
N GLY A 272 -8.62 15.98 11.43
CA GLY A 272 -8.77 16.19 12.87
C GLY A 272 -8.76 17.66 13.27
N GLY A 273 -7.80 18.44 12.75
CA GLY A 273 -7.72 19.89 12.99
C GLY A 273 -8.90 20.62 12.39
N GLY A 274 -9.23 20.29 11.14
CA GLY A 274 -10.31 20.89 10.38
C GLY A 274 -11.71 20.66 10.97
N GLU A 275 -12.07 19.42 11.30
CA GLU A 275 -13.34 19.09 11.96
C GLU A 275 -13.42 19.69 13.37
N SER A 276 -12.29 19.78 14.09
CA SER A 276 -12.27 20.43 15.40
C SER A 276 -12.56 21.92 15.30
N ALA A 277 -11.93 22.61 14.33
CA ALA A 277 -12.18 24.03 14.08
C ALA A 277 -13.62 24.26 13.62
N LEU A 278 -14.13 23.43 12.69
CA LEU A 278 -15.50 23.52 12.20
C LEU A 278 -16.53 23.28 13.31
N LEU A 279 -16.30 22.29 14.17
CA LEU A 279 -17.16 22.01 15.34
C LEU A 279 -17.22 23.24 16.26
N LEU A 280 -16.08 23.86 16.59
CA LEU A 280 -16.03 25.04 17.44
C LEU A 280 -16.71 26.26 16.79
N SER A 281 -16.45 26.53 15.50
CA SER A 281 -17.10 27.63 14.76
C SER A 281 -18.60 27.47 14.75
N THR A 282 -19.07 26.28 14.37
CA THR A 282 -20.49 25.97 14.26
C THR A 282 -21.18 26.19 15.61
N ILE A 283 -20.56 25.73 16.69
CA ILE A 283 -21.10 25.88 18.04
C ILE A 283 -21.12 27.35 18.48
N SER A 284 -20.08 28.12 18.13
CA SER A 284 -20.06 29.55 18.36
C SER A 284 -21.19 30.26 17.62
N TRP A 285 -21.42 29.94 16.34
CA TRP A 285 -22.49 30.55 15.54
C TRP A 285 -23.88 30.19 16.07
N THR A 286 -24.11 28.93 16.44
CA THR A 286 -25.39 28.51 17.02
C THR A 286 -25.65 29.19 18.36
N LEU A 287 -24.62 29.35 19.22
CA LEU A 287 -24.75 30.07 20.49
C LEU A 287 -25.08 31.55 20.32
N ARG A 288 -24.67 32.17 19.21
CA ARG A 288 -25.02 33.56 18.85
C ARG A 288 -26.38 33.67 18.14
N GLY A 289 -27.03 32.55 17.82
CA GLY A 289 -28.26 32.53 17.01
C GLY A 289 -28.02 32.91 15.55
N GLU A 290 -26.77 32.90 15.09
CA GLU A 290 -26.34 33.23 13.72
C GLU A 290 -26.50 32.04 12.77
N LEU A 291 -26.65 30.82 13.31
CA LEU A 291 -26.79 29.59 12.55
C LEU A 291 -28.06 28.86 13.01
N SER A 292 -28.97 28.59 12.07
CA SER A 292 -30.15 27.75 12.27
C SER A 292 -30.07 26.55 11.34
N TYR A 293 -29.96 25.34 11.90
CA TYR A 293 -29.86 24.11 11.10
C TYR A 293 -31.19 23.71 10.44
N ALA A 294 -32.30 24.35 10.80
CA ALA A 294 -33.60 24.15 10.16
C ALA A 294 -33.61 24.53 8.67
N GLU A 295 -32.62 25.29 8.21
CA GLU A 295 -32.47 25.70 6.80
C GLU A 295 -31.57 24.75 5.99
N TYR A 296 -30.87 23.80 6.66
CA TYR A 296 -29.79 23.02 6.05
C TYR A 296 -30.22 21.63 5.51
N GLU A 297 -31.44 21.14 5.78
CA GLU A 297 -31.94 19.87 5.20
C GLU A 297 -33.38 19.96 4.65
N GLY A 298 -33.54 19.49 3.41
CA GLY A 298 -34.81 19.32 2.72
C GLY A 298 -35.72 18.28 3.39
N GLU A 299 -37.02 18.55 3.37
CA GLU A 299 -38.15 17.64 3.68
C GLU A 299 -37.95 16.60 4.80
N GLY A 300 -37.29 16.98 5.90
CA GLY A 300 -37.13 16.15 7.09
C GLY A 300 -37.29 16.98 8.35
N LYS A 301 -38.52 17.43 8.65
CA LYS A 301 -38.81 18.28 9.82
C LYS A 301 -38.40 17.60 11.15
N ALA A 302 -37.24 17.94 11.69
CA ALA A 302 -37.02 17.92 13.13
C ALA A 302 -37.67 19.19 13.72
N ALA A 303 -38.92 19.06 14.16
CA ALA A 303 -39.73 20.17 14.68
C ALA A 303 -39.46 20.47 16.17
N CYS A 304 -38.18 20.52 16.58
CA CYS A 304 -37.77 20.84 17.95
C CYS A 304 -36.52 21.74 17.94
N SER A 305 -36.71 23.05 17.73
CA SER A 305 -35.63 24.05 17.78
C SER A 305 -35.16 24.32 19.21
N ASN A 306 -34.35 23.42 19.79
CA ASN A 306 -33.54 23.76 20.95
C ASN A 306 -32.06 23.68 20.57
N LEU A 307 -31.29 24.68 20.99
CA LEU A 307 -29.84 24.77 20.84
C LEU A 307 -29.13 23.44 21.13
N VAL A 308 -29.63 22.65 22.09
CA VAL A 308 -29.04 21.36 22.48
C VAL A 308 -29.12 20.34 21.34
N GLU A 309 -30.24 20.20 20.65
CA GLU A 309 -30.39 19.28 19.51
C GLU A 309 -29.45 19.64 18.37
N GLU A 310 -29.27 20.93 18.07
CA GLU A 310 -28.30 21.40 17.07
C GLU A 310 -26.87 21.07 17.50
N MET A 311 -26.52 21.26 18.78
CA MET A 311 -25.20 20.85 19.30
C MET A 311 -24.96 19.35 19.16
N PHE A 312 -25.96 18.53 19.50
CA PHE A 312 -25.85 17.07 19.37
C PHE A 312 -25.71 16.64 17.92
N TYR A 313 -26.46 17.26 17.00
CA TYR A 313 -26.35 16.99 15.57
C TYR A 313 -24.94 17.27 15.04
N VAL A 314 -24.40 18.46 15.31
CA VAL A 314 -23.05 18.85 14.85
C VAL A 314 -21.98 17.91 15.43
N THR A 315 -22.10 17.60 16.71
CA THR A 315 -21.18 16.68 17.41
C THR A 315 -21.27 15.27 16.84
N GLN A 316 -22.49 14.77 16.59
CA GLN A 316 -22.73 13.46 16.00
C GLN A 316 -22.17 13.38 14.59
N ARG A 317 -22.36 14.42 13.77
CA ARG A 317 -21.82 14.50 12.41
C ARG A 317 -20.29 14.42 12.39
N ALA A 318 -19.62 15.23 13.22
CA ALA A 318 -18.16 15.19 13.34
C ALA A 318 -17.66 13.82 13.81
N ALA A 319 -18.30 13.24 14.83
CA ALA A 319 -17.97 11.91 15.33
C ALA A 319 -18.17 10.81 14.27
N LEU A 320 -19.27 10.87 13.51
CA LEU A 320 -19.55 9.89 12.46
C LEU A 320 -18.47 9.93 11.37
N LYS A 321 -18.08 11.12 10.91
CA LYS A 321 -16.99 11.30 9.94
C LYS A 321 -15.65 10.75 10.47
N ALA A 322 -15.35 11.02 11.74
CA ALA A 322 -14.16 10.47 12.38
C ALA A 322 -14.18 8.93 12.36
N ILE A 323 -15.32 8.33 12.72
CA ILE A 323 -15.50 6.87 12.75
C ILE A 323 -15.40 6.27 11.35
N THR A 324 -15.98 6.92 10.33
CA THR A 324 -15.90 6.44 8.94
C THR A 324 -14.48 6.42 8.41
N SER A 325 -13.60 7.31 8.90
CA SER A 325 -12.19 7.31 8.51
C SER A 325 -11.46 6.02 8.93
N GLY A 326 -11.96 5.30 9.94
CA GLY A 326 -11.31 4.09 10.47
C GLY A 326 -10.01 4.33 11.25
N HIS A 327 -9.45 5.54 11.16
CA HIS A 327 -8.16 5.87 11.77
C HIS A 327 -8.31 6.23 13.24
N VAL A 328 -7.77 5.38 14.12
CA VAL A 328 -7.95 5.44 15.58
C VAL A 328 -7.56 6.80 16.16
N THR A 329 -6.46 7.40 15.69
CA THR A 329 -6.00 8.70 16.18
C THR A 329 -7.00 9.80 15.85
N THR A 330 -7.54 9.83 14.62
CA THR A 330 -8.56 10.80 14.21
C THR A 330 -9.81 10.66 15.08
N ILE A 331 -10.27 9.42 15.28
CA ILE A 331 -11.43 9.10 16.11
C ILE A 331 -11.24 9.63 17.53
N CYS A 332 -10.10 9.33 18.15
CA CYS A 332 -9.80 9.79 19.50
C CYS A 332 -9.76 11.32 19.61
N VAL A 333 -9.12 12.01 18.66
CA VAL A 333 -9.03 13.47 18.64
C VAL A 333 -10.43 14.09 18.56
N ILE A 334 -11.24 13.68 17.58
CA ILE A 334 -12.57 14.26 17.37
C ILE A 334 -13.51 13.90 18.52
N LEU A 335 -13.53 12.65 19.00
CA LEU A 335 -14.40 12.27 20.12
C LEU A 335 -14.05 13.01 21.42
N ASN A 336 -12.76 13.21 21.70
CA ASN A 336 -12.33 14.03 22.84
C ASN A 336 -12.80 15.49 22.67
N GLN A 337 -12.70 16.04 21.46
CA GLN A 337 -13.17 17.39 21.18
C GLN A 337 -14.68 17.52 21.30
N CYS A 338 -15.44 16.54 20.79
CA CYS A 338 -16.88 16.41 20.97
C CYS A 338 -17.26 16.41 22.47
N ALA A 339 -16.60 15.57 23.27
CA ALA A 339 -16.86 15.47 24.71
C ALA A 339 -16.53 16.78 25.46
N ASN A 340 -15.40 17.40 25.15
CA ASN A 340 -15.00 18.70 25.72
C ASN A 340 -16.02 19.78 25.38
N THR A 341 -16.47 19.82 24.13
CA THR A 341 -17.38 20.86 23.67
C THR A 341 -18.77 20.71 24.30
N LEU A 342 -19.32 19.49 24.34
CA LEU A 342 -20.57 19.22 25.06
C LEU A 342 -20.47 19.58 26.54
N SER A 343 -19.32 19.29 27.18
CA SER A 343 -19.08 19.63 28.59
C SER A 343 -19.08 21.14 28.85
N MET A 344 -18.70 21.97 27.86
CA MET A 344 -18.76 23.43 27.95
C MET A 344 -20.16 24.00 27.71
N VAL A 345 -20.93 23.40 26.79
CA VAL A 345 -22.23 23.95 26.38
C VAL A 345 -23.35 23.54 27.33
N ILE A 346 -23.39 22.28 27.79
CA ILE A 346 -24.46 21.76 28.67
C ILE A 346 -24.66 22.63 29.92
N PRO A 347 -23.61 23.09 30.64
CA PRO A 347 -23.78 23.97 31.79
C PRO A 347 -24.42 25.32 31.43
N LYS A 348 -24.03 25.95 30.32
CA LYS A 348 -24.55 27.25 29.87
C LYS A 348 -26.04 27.19 29.53
N VAL A 349 -26.47 26.11 28.90
CA VAL A 349 -27.90 25.86 28.62
C VAL A 349 -28.69 25.73 29.93
N LYS A 350 -28.13 25.03 30.93
CA LYS A 350 -28.80 24.80 32.21
C LYS A 350 -28.98 26.08 33.03
N THR A 351 -28.03 27.01 32.98
CA THR A 351 -28.09 28.26 33.76
C THR A 351 -28.95 29.34 33.09
N LYS A 352 -29.41 29.14 31.84
CA LYS A 352 -30.01 30.19 30.99
C LYS A 352 -29.09 31.41 30.80
N ASP A 353 -27.78 31.26 31.01
CA ASP A 353 -26.78 32.29 30.67
C ASP A 353 -26.47 32.23 29.16
N ILE A 354 -27.52 32.13 28.35
CA ILE A 354 -27.47 32.34 26.91
C ILE A 354 -28.00 33.76 26.73
N PRO A 355 -27.21 34.71 26.21
CA PRO A 355 -27.66 36.09 26.01
C PRO A 355 -28.92 36.19 25.15
#